data_AF-A0AAU2NI65-F1
#
_entry.id   AF-A0AAU2NI65-F1
#
_cell.length_a   1.000
_cell.length_b   1.000
_cell.length_c   1.000
_cell.angle_alpha   90.00
_cell.angle_beta   90.00
_cell.angle_gamma   90.00
#
_symmetry.space_group_name_H-M   'P 1'
#
loop_
_entity.id
_entity.type
_entity.pdbx_description
1 polymer ?
#
loop_
_entity_poly.entity_id
_entity_poly.type
_entity_poly.pdbx_seq_one_letter_code
_entity_poly.pdbx_strand_id
1 'polypeptide(L)'
;MAEPLTSDAPEPGAPTGTTTVTGTTTATSPDGALPGWSAVRPGETLPTDLGLPMPFAVYEAIRARADADTAPLVDRLFRPSLALDAVAPGPEAGRLGGLPALPEGTEWPEFAGRPMQFLAGLDCGGLAEAFRATGATGDWPLPEDGLLLFFHDDWISDFSGRGCRVLHVPADAPPRPAPESELSTPAVAAVPVRARWLLSAPSYQDQELEYLFPDDFMIALDLAADFRDHLPRPDVRVLGWCDTDTGRPAGHRPLLQVENQALDVEWGECVNVSFWITDEDLAAGRFDRVRHGFEVA
;
A
#
# COMPACT_ATOMS: atom_id res chain seq x y z
N MET A 1 23.89 -14.78 65.86
CA MET A 1 23.60 -13.71 64.89
C MET A 1 22.89 -14.34 63.72
N ALA A 2 21.77 -13.71 63.32
CA ALA A 2 20.82 -14.05 62.25
C ALA A 2 19.88 -15.25 62.48
N GLU A 3 18.63 -14.93 62.87
CA GLU A 3 17.44 -15.80 62.83
C GLU A 3 16.75 -15.74 61.45
N PRO A 4 15.97 -16.77 61.06
CA PRO A 4 15.15 -16.80 59.84
C PRO A 4 13.67 -16.47 60.13
N LEU A 5 12.95 -15.88 59.17
CA LEU A 5 11.48 -15.79 59.23
C LEU A 5 10.85 -15.98 57.84
N THR A 6 9.96 -16.95 57.79
CA THR A 6 9.05 -17.30 56.70
C THR A 6 7.66 -16.75 57.00
N SER A 7 6.88 -16.51 55.94
CA SER A 7 5.41 -16.53 55.87
C SER A 7 4.64 -15.33 56.43
N ASP A 8 3.86 -14.66 55.58
CA ASP A 8 2.41 -14.65 55.79
C ASP A 8 1.62 -14.35 54.50
N ALA A 9 0.54 -15.10 54.31
CA ALA A 9 -0.53 -14.80 53.37
C ALA A 9 -1.67 -14.10 54.12
N PRO A 10 -2.56 -13.35 53.43
CA PRO A 10 -3.98 -13.69 53.61
C PRO A 10 -4.86 -13.47 52.36
N GLU A 11 -5.85 -14.37 52.19
CA GLU A 11 -7.15 -14.13 51.54
C GLU A 11 -8.25 -14.25 52.64
N PRO A 12 -9.55 -13.89 52.44
CA PRO A 12 -10.23 -13.20 51.34
C PRO A 12 -11.15 -12.04 51.82
N GLY A 13 -11.67 -11.23 50.88
CA GLY A 13 -12.71 -10.23 51.19
C GLY A 13 -13.39 -9.65 49.96
N ALA A 14 -14.60 -10.12 49.66
CA ALA A 14 -15.63 -9.46 48.83
C ALA A 14 -16.83 -9.18 49.76
N PRO A 15 -17.80 -8.24 49.50
CA PRO A 15 -18.34 -7.96 48.17
C PRO A 15 -18.83 -6.51 47.89
N THR A 16 -19.44 -6.37 46.71
CA THR A 16 -20.48 -5.40 46.29
C THR A 16 -20.09 -3.96 45.96
N GLY A 17 -20.03 -3.71 44.65
CA GLY A 17 -20.09 -2.39 44.02
C GLY A 17 -20.48 -2.53 42.56
N THR A 18 -21.74 -2.88 42.30
CA THR A 18 -22.31 -2.91 40.96
C THR A 18 -22.71 -1.47 40.57
N THR A 19 -21.96 -0.85 39.67
CA THR A 19 -22.47 0.29 38.89
C THR A 19 -22.14 0.07 37.41
N THR A 20 -23.23 -0.19 36.70
CA THR A 20 -23.43 -0.38 35.27
C THR A 20 -22.56 0.53 34.40
N VAL A 21 -21.66 -0.07 33.61
CA VAL A 21 -21.13 0.57 32.40
C VAL A 21 -22.11 0.25 31.27
N THR A 22 -22.86 1.25 30.83
CA THR A 22 -23.62 1.21 29.58
C THR A 22 -22.66 0.96 28.43
N GLY A 23 -22.59 -0.28 27.97
CA GLY A 23 -21.95 -0.63 26.71
C GLY A 23 -22.73 0.00 25.57
N THR A 24 -22.15 1.01 24.93
CA THR A 24 -22.60 1.45 23.61
C THR A 24 -22.19 0.34 22.65
N THR A 25 -23.12 -0.57 22.36
CA THR A 25 -22.99 -1.51 21.26
C THR A 25 -23.03 -0.72 19.97
N THR A 26 -21.87 -0.37 19.43
CA THR A 26 -21.78 0.09 18.04
C THR A 26 -22.12 -1.11 17.18
N ALA A 27 -23.35 -1.13 16.67
CA ALA A 27 -23.81 -2.15 15.73
C ALA A 27 -22.90 -2.11 14.50
N THR A 28 -22.13 -3.18 14.30
CA THR A 28 -21.45 -3.44 13.05
C THR A 28 -22.52 -3.67 11.99
N SER A 29 -22.61 -2.75 11.03
CA SER A 29 -23.50 -2.90 9.87
C SER A 29 -23.04 -4.12 9.05
N PRO A 30 -23.94 -5.00 8.61
CA PRO A 30 -23.59 -6.23 7.88
C PRO A 30 -23.23 -6.00 6.40
N ASP A 31 -23.30 -4.76 5.92
CA ASP A 31 -22.82 -4.40 4.58
C ASP A 31 -21.39 -3.89 4.68
N GLY A 32 -20.47 -4.51 3.93
CA GLY A 32 -19.07 -4.09 3.78
C GLY A 32 -18.87 -2.72 3.09
N ALA A 33 -19.86 -1.83 3.19
CA ALA A 33 -19.75 -0.45 2.77
C ALA A 33 -18.88 0.32 3.79
N LEU A 34 -17.73 0.80 3.34
CA LEU A 34 -16.85 1.66 4.11
C LEU A 34 -17.65 2.91 4.56
N PRO A 35 -17.72 3.22 5.87
CA PRO A 35 -18.47 4.38 6.35
C PRO A 35 -17.92 5.66 5.72
N GLY A 36 -18.76 6.39 4.98
CA GLY A 36 -18.41 7.65 4.30
C GLY A 36 -18.18 7.56 2.79
N TRP A 37 -18.19 6.35 2.20
CA TRP A 37 -18.00 6.15 0.75
C TRP A 37 -19.35 6.20 0.03
N SER A 38 -19.84 7.41 -0.23
CA SER A 38 -20.95 7.62 -1.16
C SER A 38 -20.53 8.64 -2.20
N ALA A 39 -20.71 8.33 -3.49
CA ALA A 39 -20.56 9.29 -4.59
C ALA A 39 -21.76 10.24 -4.71
N VAL A 40 -22.75 10.13 -3.81
CA VAL A 40 -23.98 10.92 -3.81
C VAL A 40 -24.25 11.51 -2.44
N ARG A 41 -24.83 12.72 -2.40
CA ARG A 41 -25.42 13.25 -1.17
C ARG A 41 -26.51 12.30 -0.67
N PRO A 42 -26.71 12.16 0.66
CA PRO A 42 -27.87 11.46 1.19
C PRO A 42 -29.17 12.00 0.56
N GLY A 43 -29.84 11.21 -0.28
CA GLY A 43 -31.11 11.55 -0.93
C GLY A 43 -31.07 11.88 -2.42
N GLU A 44 -29.90 11.88 -3.08
CA GLU A 44 -29.79 12.09 -4.53
C GLU A 44 -29.44 10.78 -5.28
N THR A 45 -29.55 10.78 -6.62
CA THR A 45 -29.18 9.64 -7.49
C THR A 45 -27.93 9.96 -8.31
N LEU A 46 -27.05 8.97 -8.52
CA LEU A 46 -25.81 9.12 -9.29
C LEU A 46 -26.07 9.51 -10.75
N PRO A 47 -25.22 10.36 -11.35
CA PRO A 47 -24.97 10.30 -12.78
C PRO A 47 -24.39 8.91 -13.11
N THR A 48 -25.05 8.18 -13.99
CA THR A 48 -24.79 6.77 -14.34
C THR A 48 -23.42 6.49 -15.01
N ASP A 49 -22.54 7.50 -15.12
CA ASP A 49 -21.32 7.47 -15.94
C ASP A 49 -20.01 7.53 -15.12
N LEU A 50 -20.09 7.55 -13.78
CA LEU A 50 -18.91 7.42 -12.92
C LEU A 50 -18.50 5.95 -12.86
N GLY A 51 -17.46 5.57 -13.61
CA GLY A 51 -16.95 4.20 -13.69
C GLY A 51 -16.34 3.65 -12.40
N LEU A 52 -16.14 4.45 -11.34
CA LEU A 52 -15.56 4.02 -10.06
C LEU A 52 -16.31 4.67 -8.87
N PRO A 53 -16.44 3.96 -7.72
CA PRO A 53 -17.03 4.54 -6.52
C PRO A 53 -16.07 5.60 -5.92
N MET A 54 -16.51 6.87 -5.91
CA MET A 54 -15.74 8.02 -5.43
C MET A 54 -16.40 8.65 -4.19
N PRO A 55 -15.66 9.11 -3.17
CA PRO A 55 -16.26 9.87 -2.07
C PRO A 55 -16.89 11.19 -2.54
N PHE A 56 -18.05 11.56 -1.99
CA PHE A 56 -18.78 12.75 -2.43
C PHE A 56 -17.97 14.05 -2.27
N ALA A 57 -17.17 14.17 -1.22
CA ALA A 57 -16.31 15.33 -1.02
C ALA A 57 -15.27 15.50 -2.14
N VAL A 58 -14.73 14.39 -2.65
CA VAL A 58 -13.82 14.38 -3.80
C VAL A 58 -14.57 14.82 -5.06
N TYR A 59 -15.75 14.24 -5.30
CA TYR A 59 -16.60 14.63 -6.42
C TYR A 59 -16.93 16.14 -6.39
N GLU A 60 -17.33 16.66 -5.23
CA GLU A 60 -17.64 18.07 -5.02
C GLU A 60 -16.43 18.98 -5.25
N ALA A 61 -15.24 18.59 -4.77
CA ALA A 61 -14.00 19.31 -5.01
C ALA A 61 -13.68 19.44 -6.51
N ILE A 62 -13.85 18.35 -7.28
CA ILE A 62 -13.66 18.37 -8.74
C ILE A 62 -14.65 19.35 -9.37
N ARG A 63 -15.94 19.25 -9.05
CA ARG A 63 -16.98 20.09 -9.66
C ARG A 63 -16.93 21.55 -9.23
N ALA A 64 -16.32 21.85 -8.09
CA ALA A 64 -16.12 23.23 -7.63
C ALA A 64 -14.99 23.96 -8.37
N ARG A 65 -14.03 23.22 -8.96
CA ARG A 65 -12.78 23.78 -9.49
C ARG A 65 -12.57 23.55 -10.99
N ALA A 66 -12.99 22.42 -11.51
CA ALA A 66 -12.91 22.08 -12.92
C ALA A 66 -14.21 22.46 -13.65
N ASP A 67 -14.07 22.99 -14.87
CA ASP A 67 -15.21 23.25 -15.74
C ASP A 67 -15.88 21.96 -16.26
N ALA A 68 -16.98 22.11 -16.98
CA ALA A 68 -17.79 20.99 -17.46
C ALA A 68 -17.02 20.05 -18.43
N ASP A 69 -16.01 20.56 -19.14
CA ASP A 69 -15.24 19.79 -20.11
C ASP A 69 -14.03 19.09 -19.45
N THR A 70 -13.45 19.72 -18.42
CA THR A 70 -12.25 19.24 -17.71
C THR A 70 -12.59 18.29 -16.58
N ALA A 71 -13.71 18.49 -15.89
CA ALA A 71 -14.10 17.67 -14.74
C ALA A 71 -14.18 16.16 -15.04
N PRO A 72 -14.75 15.71 -16.19
CA PRO A 72 -14.72 14.29 -16.57
C PRO A 72 -13.32 13.75 -16.89
N LEU A 73 -12.38 14.62 -17.29
CA LEU A 73 -10.99 14.22 -17.51
C LEU A 73 -10.26 13.99 -16.18
N VAL A 74 -10.54 14.83 -15.18
CA VAL A 74 -10.05 14.63 -13.81
C VAL A 74 -10.60 13.32 -13.23
N ASP A 75 -11.89 13.02 -13.42
CA ASP A 75 -12.50 11.76 -12.96
C ASP A 75 -11.75 10.52 -13.52
N ARG A 76 -11.24 10.60 -14.75
CA ARG A 76 -10.50 9.51 -15.42
C ARG A 76 -9.07 9.32 -14.90
N LEU A 77 -8.54 10.27 -14.13
CA LEU A 77 -7.22 10.11 -13.53
C LEU A 77 -7.26 9.19 -12.30
N PHE A 78 -8.41 8.95 -11.69
CA PHE A 78 -8.51 8.07 -10.54
C PHE A 78 -8.23 6.62 -10.94
N ARG A 79 -7.42 5.94 -10.13
CA ARG A 79 -6.98 4.56 -10.39
C ARG A 79 -7.41 3.64 -9.25
N PRO A 80 -7.90 2.42 -9.56
CA PRO A 80 -8.08 1.41 -8.53
C PRO A 80 -6.71 0.96 -7.98
N SER A 81 -6.68 0.66 -6.69
CA SER A 81 -5.48 0.24 -5.96
C SER A 81 -5.86 -0.70 -4.82
N LEU A 82 -4.86 -1.28 -4.16
CA LEU A 82 -5.05 -2.06 -2.93
C LEU A 82 -4.22 -1.46 -1.80
N ALA A 83 -4.82 -1.29 -0.63
CA ALA A 83 -4.08 -1.10 0.62
C ALA A 83 -3.76 -2.45 1.23
N LEU A 84 -2.53 -2.59 1.73
CA LEU A 84 -2.10 -3.75 2.50
C LEU A 84 -1.92 -3.38 3.97
N ASP A 85 -2.50 -4.17 4.86
CA ASP A 85 -2.48 -3.89 6.29
C ASP A 85 -2.68 -5.21 7.06
N ALA A 86 -2.01 -5.36 8.20
CA ALA A 86 -2.07 -6.58 9.01
C ALA A 86 -3.47 -6.87 9.57
N VAL A 87 -4.26 -5.83 9.81
CA VAL A 87 -5.60 -5.90 10.40
C VAL A 87 -6.72 -5.51 9.43
N ALA A 88 -6.42 -5.26 8.15
CA ALA A 88 -7.44 -4.94 7.16
C ALA A 88 -8.49 -6.06 7.03
N PRO A 89 -9.77 -5.71 6.84
CA PRO A 89 -10.75 -6.67 6.34
C PRO A 89 -10.41 -6.98 4.88
N GLY A 90 -10.23 -8.26 4.55
CA GLY A 90 -9.91 -8.69 3.19
C GLY A 90 -9.23 -10.06 3.13
N PRO A 91 -9.02 -10.61 1.92
CA PRO A 91 -8.25 -11.83 1.75
C PRO A 91 -6.79 -11.60 2.16
N GLU A 92 -6.13 -12.68 2.55
CA GLU A 92 -4.69 -12.68 2.79
C GLU A 92 -3.98 -12.36 1.48
N ALA A 93 -3.02 -11.43 1.53
CA ALA A 93 -2.36 -10.89 0.35
C ALA A 93 -0.83 -11.08 0.38
N GLY A 94 -0.33 -11.80 1.40
CA GLY A 94 1.08 -12.12 1.56
C GLY A 94 1.67 -11.57 2.85
N ARG A 95 2.91 -11.10 2.78
CA ARG A 95 3.66 -10.57 3.92
C ARG A 95 4.64 -9.48 3.53
N LEU A 96 4.94 -8.60 4.48
CA LEU A 96 6.11 -7.73 4.47
C LEU A 96 7.22 -8.41 5.28
N GLY A 97 8.48 -8.24 4.87
CA GLY A 97 9.64 -8.83 5.51
C GLY A 97 9.64 -10.36 5.59
N GLY A 98 10.49 -10.89 6.46
CA GLY A 98 10.72 -12.32 6.66
C GLY A 98 11.69 -12.92 5.65
N LEU A 99 11.52 -14.21 5.39
CA LEU A 99 12.31 -14.93 4.39
C LEU A 99 11.52 -15.08 3.09
N PRO A 100 12.07 -14.79 1.92
CA PRO A 100 11.39 -15.01 0.65
C PRO A 100 11.28 -16.52 0.35
N ALA A 101 10.15 -16.92 -0.23
CA ALA A 101 9.95 -18.25 -0.80
C ALA A 101 10.61 -18.30 -2.20
N LEU A 102 11.92 -18.51 -2.24
CA LEU A 102 12.69 -18.52 -3.51
C LEU A 102 12.84 -19.96 -4.02
N PRO A 103 12.37 -20.27 -5.24
CA PRO A 103 12.56 -21.59 -5.84
C PRO A 103 14.03 -21.99 -5.94
N GLU A 104 14.29 -23.29 -5.85
CA GLU A 104 15.64 -23.84 -6.01
C GLU A 104 16.24 -23.44 -7.37
N GLY A 105 17.53 -23.08 -7.38
CA GLY A 105 18.23 -22.59 -8.57
C GLY A 105 18.02 -21.11 -8.89
N THR A 106 17.12 -20.41 -8.20
CA THR A 106 16.99 -18.95 -8.33
C THR A 106 18.13 -18.27 -7.57
N GLU A 107 18.92 -17.44 -8.25
CA GLU A 107 19.96 -16.65 -7.59
C GLU A 107 19.33 -15.62 -6.62
N TRP A 108 20.04 -15.28 -5.55
CA TRP A 108 19.61 -14.18 -4.68
C TRP A 108 19.82 -12.86 -5.44
N PRO A 109 18.86 -11.93 -5.47
CA PRO A 109 19.07 -10.64 -6.13
C PRO A 109 20.23 -9.85 -5.51
N GLU A 110 21.12 -9.34 -6.35
CA GLU A 110 22.29 -8.57 -5.93
C GLU A 110 22.35 -7.21 -6.65
N PHE A 111 22.89 -6.21 -5.96
CA PHE A 111 23.22 -4.91 -6.52
C PHE A 111 24.60 -4.45 -6.06
N ALA A 112 25.42 -3.98 -6.99
CA ALA A 112 26.80 -3.54 -6.70
C ALA A 112 27.64 -4.57 -5.89
N GLY A 113 27.39 -5.88 -6.12
CA GLY A 113 28.07 -6.98 -5.41
C GLY A 113 27.56 -7.23 -3.99
N ARG A 114 26.40 -6.67 -3.62
CA ARG A 114 25.75 -6.86 -2.32
C ARG A 114 24.42 -7.60 -2.49
N PRO A 115 24.08 -8.56 -1.60
CA PRO A 115 22.75 -9.13 -1.54
C PRO A 115 21.71 -8.04 -1.24
N MET A 116 20.65 -7.95 -2.04
CA MET A 116 19.53 -7.04 -1.77
C MET A 116 18.71 -7.51 -0.56
N GLN A 117 18.14 -6.55 0.18
CA GLN A 117 17.19 -6.82 1.26
C GLN A 117 15.84 -7.26 0.69
N PHE A 118 15.23 -8.28 1.30
CA PHE A 118 13.87 -8.70 0.97
C PHE A 118 12.85 -7.83 1.71
N LEU A 119 11.93 -7.23 0.96
CA LEU A 119 10.95 -6.28 1.49
C LEU A 119 9.55 -6.86 1.62
N ALA A 120 9.07 -7.59 0.61
CA ALA A 120 7.70 -8.09 0.60
C ALA A 120 7.56 -9.31 -0.32
N GLY A 121 6.68 -10.23 0.07
CA GLY A 121 6.22 -11.34 -0.77
C GLY A 121 4.71 -11.32 -0.84
N LEU A 122 4.17 -10.92 -1.99
CA LEU A 122 2.75 -10.71 -2.20
C LEU A 122 2.12 -11.85 -2.99
N ASP A 123 0.98 -12.36 -2.51
CA ASP A 123 0.22 -13.40 -3.19
C ASP A 123 -0.69 -12.80 -4.27
N CYS A 124 -0.37 -13.12 -5.52
CA CYS A 124 -1.12 -12.66 -6.69
C CYS A 124 -2.60 -13.06 -6.63
N GLY A 125 -2.91 -14.26 -6.14
CA GLY A 125 -4.27 -14.75 -6.04
C GLY A 125 -5.11 -13.95 -5.04
N GLY A 126 -4.59 -13.77 -3.83
CA GLY A 126 -5.21 -12.94 -2.80
C GLY A 126 -5.38 -11.47 -3.21
N LEU A 127 -4.39 -10.89 -3.90
CA LEU A 127 -4.51 -9.53 -4.45
C LEU A 127 -5.62 -9.43 -5.52
N ALA A 128 -5.69 -10.40 -6.45
CA ALA A 128 -6.70 -10.43 -7.49
C ALA A 128 -8.12 -10.60 -6.91
N GLU A 129 -8.27 -11.43 -5.87
CA GLU A 129 -9.50 -11.58 -5.12
C GLU A 129 -9.93 -10.25 -4.48
N ALA A 130 -9.03 -9.58 -3.76
CA ALA A 130 -9.31 -8.29 -3.12
C ALA A 130 -9.72 -7.21 -4.14
N PHE A 131 -9.08 -7.19 -5.31
CA PHE A 131 -9.36 -6.21 -6.35
C PHE A 131 -10.76 -6.39 -6.93
N ARG A 132 -11.22 -7.64 -7.08
CA ARG A 132 -12.53 -7.98 -7.65
C ARG A 132 -13.68 -7.86 -6.64
N ALA A 133 -13.39 -7.98 -5.34
CA ALA A 133 -14.40 -8.02 -4.29
C ALA A 133 -15.29 -6.76 -4.22
N THR A 134 -14.81 -5.60 -4.67
CA THR A 134 -15.56 -4.33 -4.63
C THR A 134 -16.39 -4.06 -5.89
N GLY A 135 -16.42 -4.99 -6.85
CA GLY A 135 -17.08 -4.77 -8.14
C GLY A 135 -16.40 -3.69 -8.98
N ALA A 136 -15.14 -3.36 -8.66
CA ALA A 136 -14.34 -2.42 -9.43
C ALA A 136 -14.32 -2.85 -10.90
N THR A 137 -14.68 -1.93 -11.79
CA THR A 137 -14.63 -2.17 -13.23
C THR A 137 -13.20 -2.00 -13.70
N GLY A 138 -12.61 -3.05 -14.28
CA GLY A 138 -11.26 -3.01 -14.83
C GLY A 138 -10.61 -4.39 -14.83
N ASP A 139 -9.66 -4.57 -15.73
CA ASP A 139 -8.89 -5.80 -15.80
C ASP A 139 -7.81 -5.80 -14.70
N TRP A 140 -7.65 -6.94 -14.03
CA TRP A 140 -6.57 -7.16 -13.08
C TRP A 140 -5.23 -7.17 -13.83
N PRO A 141 -4.29 -6.25 -13.54
CA PRO A 141 -3.09 -6.09 -14.38
C PRO A 141 -1.88 -6.91 -13.93
N LEU A 142 -1.95 -7.55 -12.76
CA LEU A 142 -0.89 -8.42 -12.24
C LEU A 142 -1.19 -9.89 -12.55
N PRO A 143 -0.23 -10.81 -12.34
CA PRO A 143 -0.49 -12.24 -12.48
C PRO A 143 -1.68 -12.71 -11.61
N GLU A 144 -2.34 -13.79 -12.02
CA GLU A 144 -3.45 -14.40 -11.27
C GLU A 144 -2.97 -15.28 -10.11
N ASP A 145 -1.74 -15.78 -10.19
CA ASP A 145 -1.18 -16.74 -9.25
C ASP A 145 0.32 -16.53 -9.00
N GLY A 146 0.86 -17.26 -8.03
CA GLY A 146 2.25 -17.15 -7.61
C GLY A 146 2.50 -15.98 -6.66
N LEU A 147 3.78 -15.72 -6.42
CA LEU A 147 4.26 -14.67 -5.52
C LEU A 147 5.03 -13.62 -6.31
N LEU A 148 4.75 -12.35 -6.02
CA LEU A 148 5.64 -11.24 -6.36
C LEU A 148 6.56 -10.97 -5.17
N LEU A 149 7.86 -11.20 -5.37
CA LEU A 149 8.90 -10.97 -4.38
C LEU A 149 9.64 -9.68 -4.68
N PHE A 150 9.67 -8.76 -3.71
CA PHE A 150 10.26 -7.44 -3.83
C PHE A 150 11.57 -7.37 -3.06
N PHE A 151 12.63 -6.96 -3.74
CA PHE A 151 13.95 -6.77 -3.18
C PHE A 151 14.47 -5.38 -3.52
N HIS A 152 15.21 -4.77 -2.60
CA HIS A 152 15.89 -3.49 -2.85
C HIS A 152 17.27 -3.44 -2.20
N ASP A 153 18.12 -2.56 -2.73
CA ASP A 153 19.29 -2.04 -2.06
C ASP A 153 18.79 -1.08 -0.97
N ASP A 154 19.14 -1.37 0.28
CA ASP A 154 18.82 -0.54 1.45
C ASP A 154 19.78 0.65 1.59
N TRP A 155 20.90 0.61 0.86
CA TRP A 155 21.84 1.72 0.80
C TRP A 155 21.33 2.78 -0.16
N ILE A 156 21.00 3.96 0.37
CA ILE A 156 20.67 5.18 -0.39
C ILE A 156 21.93 5.72 -1.10
N SER A 157 22.43 4.96 -2.05
CA SER A 157 23.70 5.21 -2.75
C SER A 157 23.54 5.28 -4.26
N ASP A 158 22.46 4.68 -4.79
CA ASP A 158 22.11 4.75 -6.21
C ASP A 158 20.76 5.43 -6.44
N PHE A 159 20.79 6.65 -7.00
CA PHE A 159 19.60 7.36 -7.45
C PHE A 159 19.19 6.99 -8.89
N SER A 160 19.84 6.00 -9.52
CA SER A 160 19.46 5.54 -10.87
C SER A 160 18.15 4.76 -10.91
N GLY A 161 17.63 4.37 -9.75
CA GLY A 161 16.39 3.61 -9.61
C GLY A 161 16.56 2.11 -9.87
N ARG A 162 17.79 1.61 -10.06
CA ARG A 162 18.07 0.22 -10.46
C ARG A 162 18.46 -0.70 -9.32
N GLY A 163 18.62 -0.18 -8.11
CA GLY A 163 18.89 -0.98 -6.91
C GLY A 163 17.66 -1.75 -6.43
N CYS A 164 16.89 -2.37 -7.33
CA CYS A 164 15.74 -3.18 -6.97
C CYS A 164 15.59 -4.38 -7.89
N ARG A 165 14.86 -5.38 -7.40
CA ARG A 165 14.49 -6.55 -8.19
C ARG A 165 13.10 -7.00 -7.77
N VAL A 166 12.25 -7.26 -8.76
CA VAL A 166 10.95 -7.92 -8.54
C VAL A 166 10.96 -9.25 -9.28
N LEU A 167 10.60 -10.32 -8.58
CA LEU A 167 10.51 -11.67 -9.13
C LEU A 167 9.08 -12.17 -9.04
N HIS A 168 8.57 -12.75 -10.12
CA HIS A 168 7.34 -13.54 -10.11
C HIS A 168 7.70 -15.02 -10.06
N VAL A 169 7.30 -15.71 -8.99
CA VAL A 169 7.67 -17.12 -8.73
C VAL A 169 6.46 -17.96 -8.32
N PRO A 170 6.52 -19.29 -8.46
CA PRO A 170 5.54 -20.18 -7.85
C PRO A 170 5.46 -20.03 -6.33
N ALA A 171 4.27 -20.21 -5.75
CA ALA A 171 4.02 -20.00 -4.32
C ALA A 171 4.47 -21.15 -3.40
N ASP A 172 4.94 -22.27 -3.96
CA ASP A 172 5.25 -23.52 -3.26
C ASP A 172 6.73 -23.66 -2.87
N ALA A 173 7.55 -22.65 -3.13
CA ALA A 173 8.95 -22.66 -2.78
C ALA A 173 9.19 -22.56 -1.26
N PRO A 174 10.20 -23.27 -0.71
CA PRO A 174 10.57 -23.12 0.70
C PRO A 174 11.17 -21.73 0.98
N PRO A 175 10.97 -21.17 2.19
CA PRO A 175 11.63 -19.93 2.60
C PRO A 175 13.16 -20.08 2.61
N ARG A 176 13.87 -19.08 2.08
CA ARG A 176 15.35 -19.10 1.95
C ARG A 176 15.99 -17.88 2.62
N PRO A 177 17.01 -18.05 3.48
CA PRO A 177 17.77 -16.94 4.04
C PRO A 177 18.65 -16.26 3.00
N ALA A 178 18.96 -14.99 3.24
CA ALA A 178 19.97 -14.29 2.46
C ALA A 178 21.35 -14.98 2.59
N PRO A 179 22.19 -14.92 1.55
CA PRO A 179 23.58 -15.35 1.66
C PRO A 179 24.31 -14.65 2.81
N GLU A 180 25.21 -15.37 3.48
CA GLU A 180 26.11 -14.76 4.48
C GLU A 180 27.05 -13.77 3.78
N SER A 181 27.01 -12.50 4.22
CA SER A 181 27.89 -11.44 3.76
C SER A 181 28.09 -10.43 4.89
N GLU A 182 29.29 -9.85 4.99
CA GLU A 182 29.54 -8.72 5.89
C GLU A 182 28.72 -7.47 5.51
N LEU A 183 28.19 -7.45 4.29
CA LEU A 183 27.35 -6.38 3.75
C LEU A 183 25.86 -6.75 3.77
N SER A 184 25.48 -7.91 4.34
CA SER A 184 24.06 -8.31 4.41
C SER A 184 23.33 -7.51 5.48
N THR A 185 22.19 -6.94 5.09
CA THR A 185 21.26 -6.30 6.02
C THR A 185 20.60 -7.32 6.94
N PRO A 186 20.27 -6.94 8.18
CA PRO A 186 19.37 -7.74 9.01
C PRO A 186 18.06 -8.05 8.28
N ALA A 187 17.54 -9.26 8.48
CA ALA A 187 16.23 -9.63 7.99
C ALA A 187 15.15 -8.85 8.74
N VAL A 188 14.19 -8.30 7.99
CA VAL A 188 13.03 -7.63 8.56
C VAL A 188 12.06 -8.67 9.14
N ALA A 189 11.43 -8.39 10.28
CA ALA A 189 10.43 -9.28 10.85
C ALA A 189 9.25 -9.48 9.88
N ALA A 190 8.73 -10.70 9.80
CA ALA A 190 7.59 -10.99 8.94
C ALA A 190 6.30 -10.40 9.50
N VAL A 191 5.62 -9.57 8.71
CA VAL A 191 4.30 -9.02 9.03
C VAL A 191 3.30 -9.54 7.98
N PRO A 192 2.34 -10.41 8.33
CA PRO A 192 1.31 -10.84 7.39
C PRO A 192 0.41 -9.65 7.03
N VAL A 193 -0.04 -9.60 5.78
CA VAL A 193 -0.90 -8.51 5.30
C VAL A 193 -2.13 -9.03 4.58
N ARG A 194 -3.23 -8.28 4.73
CA ARG A 194 -4.48 -8.46 4.01
C ARG A 194 -4.70 -7.30 3.05
N ALA A 195 -5.32 -7.58 1.90
CA ALA A 195 -5.59 -6.57 0.90
C ALA A 195 -7.02 -6.05 0.99
N ARG A 196 -7.17 -4.72 0.90
CA ARG A 196 -8.46 -4.06 0.68
C ARG A 196 -8.38 -3.14 -0.52
N TRP A 197 -9.42 -3.13 -1.34
CA TRP A 197 -9.50 -2.20 -2.45
C TRP A 197 -9.64 -0.75 -1.97
N LEU A 198 -8.96 0.17 -2.64
CA LEU A 198 -9.07 1.61 -2.44
C LEU A 198 -9.00 2.37 -3.76
N LEU A 199 -9.68 3.51 -3.80
CA LEU A 199 -9.47 4.51 -4.84
C LEU A 199 -8.16 5.27 -4.55
N SER A 200 -7.41 5.57 -5.61
CA SER A 200 -6.20 6.38 -5.56
C SER A 200 -6.30 7.52 -6.56
N ALA A 201 -5.72 8.66 -6.23
CA ALA A 201 -5.77 9.89 -7.01
C ALA A 201 -4.36 10.44 -7.25
N PRO A 202 -4.14 11.18 -8.36
CA PRO A 202 -2.87 11.84 -8.60
C PRO A 202 -2.57 12.88 -7.53
N SER A 203 -1.29 13.13 -7.30
CA SER A 203 -0.79 14.26 -6.51
C SER A 203 -0.46 15.46 -7.42
N TYR A 204 -0.05 16.58 -6.83
CA TYR A 204 0.41 17.75 -7.59
C TYR A 204 1.69 17.48 -8.41
N GLN A 205 2.38 16.36 -8.15
CA GLN A 205 3.59 15.96 -8.84
C GLN A 205 3.33 15.09 -10.07
N ASP A 206 2.08 14.62 -10.24
CA ASP A 206 1.66 13.88 -11.41
C ASP A 206 1.31 14.85 -12.53
N GLN A 207 2.11 14.83 -13.59
CA GLN A 207 1.96 15.71 -14.74
C GLN A 207 0.59 15.55 -15.40
N GLU A 208 -0.03 14.37 -15.31
CA GLU A 208 -1.35 14.11 -15.84
C GLU A 208 -2.43 15.02 -15.25
N LEU A 209 -2.33 15.39 -13.96
CA LEU A 209 -3.26 16.34 -13.35
C LEU A 209 -2.92 17.78 -13.77
N GLU A 210 -1.64 18.15 -13.75
CA GLU A 210 -1.18 19.49 -14.15
C GLU A 210 -1.57 19.81 -15.60
N TYR A 211 -1.44 18.84 -16.52
CA TYR A 211 -1.76 19.02 -17.94
C TYR A 211 -3.23 19.29 -18.24
N LEU A 212 -4.14 19.01 -17.30
CA LEU A 212 -5.54 19.37 -17.43
C LEU A 212 -5.80 20.86 -17.16
N PHE A 213 -4.84 21.57 -16.53
CA PHE A 213 -4.97 22.98 -16.15
C PHE A 213 -3.77 23.82 -16.64
N PRO A 214 -3.53 23.90 -17.96
CA PRO A 214 -2.34 24.53 -18.52
C PRO A 214 -2.24 26.04 -18.24
N ASP A 215 -3.39 26.69 -18.01
CA ASP A 215 -3.48 28.14 -17.77
C ASP A 215 -3.48 28.51 -16.28
N ASP A 216 -3.71 27.54 -15.38
CA ASP A 216 -3.78 27.78 -13.93
C ASP A 216 -3.42 26.53 -13.10
N PHE A 217 -2.12 26.35 -12.86
CA PHE A 217 -1.61 25.22 -12.06
C PHE A 217 -2.09 25.23 -10.60
N MET A 218 -2.59 26.36 -10.07
CA MET A 218 -3.11 26.41 -8.70
C MET A 218 -4.35 25.53 -8.55
N ILE A 219 -5.14 25.36 -9.62
CA ILE A 219 -6.29 24.45 -9.60
C ILE A 219 -5.83 23.01 -9.39
N ALA A 220 -4.78 22.57 -10.07
CA ALA A 220 -4.22 21.23 -9.91
C ALA A 220 -3.68 21.02 -8.49
N LEU A 221 -2.98 22.02 -7.92
CA LEU A 221 -2.46 21.97 -6.56
C LEU A 221 -3.57 21.88 -5.51
N ASP A 222 -4.61 22.70 -5.65
CA ASP A 222 -5.77 22.68 -4.76
C ASP A 222 -6.54 21.35 -4.85
N LEU A 223 -6.76 20.83 -6.06
CA LEU A 223 -7.39 19.51 -6.23
C LEU A 223 -6.57 18.40 -5.60
N ALA A 224 -5.25 18.40 -5.79
CA ALA A 224 -4.37 17.42 -5.15
C ALA A 224 -4.42 17.51 -3.61
N ALA A 225 -4.57 18.72 -3.06
CA ALA A 225 -4.78 18.93 -1.63
C ALA A 225 -6.14 18.38 -1.17
N ASP A 226 -7.22 18.67 -1.90
CA ASP A 226 -8.56 18.14 -1.60
C ASP A 226 -8.57 16.60 -1.67
N PHE A 227 -7.88 16.00 -2.64
CA PHE A 227 -7.76 14.54 -2.76
C PHE A 227 -7.01 13.94 -1.57
N ARG A 228 -5.89 14.56 -1.15
CA ARG A 228 -5.16 14.14 0.06
C ARG A 228 -6.04 14.15 1.29
N ASP A 229 -6.85 15.18 1.46
CA ASP A 229 -7.62 15.40 2.68
C ASP A 229 -8.88 14.51 2.73
N HIS A 230 -9.30 13.94 1.59
CA HIS A 230 -10.52 13.14 1.46
C HIS A 230 -10.31 11.69 1.03
N LEU A 231 -9.08 11.28 0.72
CA LEU A 231 -8.74 9.88 0.41
C LEU A 231 -7.76 9.28 1.42
N PRO A 232 -7.92 7.99 1.74
CA PRO A 232 -6.99 7.30 2.62
C PRO A 232 -5.61 7.12 1.97
N ARG A 233 -4.57 7.29 2.79
CA ARG A 233 -3.16 7.02 2.47
C ARG A 233 -2.70 5.86 3.35
N PRO A 234 -2.69 4.63 2.82
CA PRO A 234 -2.19 3.48 3.55
C PRO A 234 -0.65 3.48 3.53
N ASP A 235 -0.04 2.98 4.59
CA ASP A 235 1.42 2.83 4.67
C ASP A 235 1.95 1.87 3.58
N VAL A 236 1.11 0.95 3.10
CA VAL A 236 1.44 0.05 1.99
C VAL A 236 0.35 0.07 0.92
N ARG A 237 0.73 0.40 -0.31
CA ARG A 237 -0.16 0.44 -1.48
C ARG A 237 0.37 -0.38 -2.63
N VAL A 238 -0.50 -1.16 -3.27
CA VAL A 238 -0.25 -1.83 -4.55
C VAL A 238 -1.07 -1.15 -5.64
N LEU A 239 -0.40 -0.82 -6.76
CA LEU A 239 -0.96 -0.05 -7.89
C LEU A 239 -1.47 1.35 -7.48
N GLY A 240 -2.25 2.00 -8.35
CA GLY A 240 -2.77 3.35 -8.11
C GLY A 240 -1.80 4.47 -8.50
N TRP A 241 -1.72 5.48 -7.63
CA TRP A 241 -0.77 6.60 -7.63
C TRP A 241 0.14 6.50 -6.39
N CYS A 242 1.31 7.13 -6.47
CA CYS A 242 2.22 7.22 -5.33
C CYS A 242 1.80 8.39 -4.44
N ASP A 243 1.61 8.11 -3.15
CA ASP A 243 1.06 9.05 -2.18
C ASP A 243 2.08 10.12 -1.73
N THR A 244 3.37 9.88 -1.97
CA THR A 244 4.49 10.77 -1.61
C THR A 244 5.47 10.99 -2.78
N ASP A 245 6.55 11.74 -2.54
CA ASP A 245 7.60 11.98 -3.54
C ASP A 245 8.80 11.05 -3.35
N THR A 246 8.72 9.87 -3.96
CA THR A 246 9.84 8.93 -3.99
C THR A 246 10.74 9.11 -5.22
N GLY A 247 10.54 10.17 -6.02
CA GLY A 247 10.98 10.22 -7.40
C GLY A 247 10.09 9.38 -8.32
N ARG A 248 9.64 9.98 -9.42
CA ARG A 248 8.64 9.40 -10.35
C ARG A 248 9.28 9.17 -11.72
N PRO A 249 9.70 7.94 -12.07
CA PRO A 249 10.28 7.67 -13.38
C PRO A 249 9.25 7.94 -14.48
N ALA A 250 9.60 8.79 -15.45
CA ALA A 250 8.70 9.15 -16.54
C ALA A 250 8.17 7.90 -17.28
N GLY A 251 6.87 7.89 -17.58
CA GLY A 251 6.20 6.77 -18.26
C GLY A 251 6.05 5.49 -17.42
N HIS A 252 6.34 5.54 -16.13
CA HIS A 252 6.10 4.43 -15.21
C HIS A 252 4.90 4.73 -14.33
N ARG A 253 4.25 3.66 -13.87
CA ARG A 253 3.22 3.67 -12.84
C ARG A 253 3.72 2.99 -11.56
N PRO A 254 3.18 3.35 -10.40
CA PRO A 254 3.47 2.65 -9.15
C PRO A 254 3.01 1.19 -9.23
N LEU A 255 3.86 0.30 -8.72
CA LEU A 255 3.61 -1.11 -8.53
C LEU A 255 3.38 -1.43 -7.05
N LEU A 256 4.30 -0.99 -6.19
CA LEU A 256 4.24 -1.13 -4.73
C LEU A 256 4.84 0.12 -4.08
N GLN A 257 4.22 0.59 -3.00
CA GLN A 257 4.76 1.62 -2.09
C GLN A 257 4.77 1.03 -0.68
N VAL A 258 5.86 1.25 0.06
CA VAL A 258 6.01 0.82 1.46
C VAL A 258 6.63 1.97 2.25
N GLU A 259 5.82 2.60 3.11
CA GLU A 259 6.30 3.55 4.10
C GLU A 259 7.02 2.82 5.24
N ASN A 260 8.00 3.47 5.85
CA ASN A 260 8.84 2.87 6.88
C ASN A 260 8.03 2.39 8.10
N GLN A 261 6.91 3.04 8.42
CA GLN A 261 6.05 2.67 9.54
C GLN A 261 5.37 1.30 9.37
N ALA A 262 5.31 0.80 8.12
CA ALA A 262 4.74 -0.52 7.84
C ALA A 262 5.61 -1.68 8.31
N LEU A 263 6.90 -1.42 8.59
CA LEU A 263 7.88 -2.40 8.98
C LEU A 263 8.63 -1.93 10.22
N ASP A 264 8.89 -2.83 11.17
CA ASP A 264 9.77 -2.53 12.30
C ASP A 264 11.24 -2.59 11.84
N VAL A 265 11.63 -1.63 11.01
CA VAL A 265 12.95 -1.52 10.40
C VAL A 265 13.39 -0.06 10.33
N GLU A 266 14.65 0.20 10.69
CA GLU A 266 15.26 1.53 10.54
C GLU A 266 15.95 1.61 9.17
N TRP A 267 15.33 2.28 8.20
CA TRP A 267 15.97 2.62 6.91
C TRP A 267 16.77 3.93 6.95
N GLY A 268 17.20 4.35 8.15
CA GLY A 268 17.89 5.62 8.35
C GLY A 268 17.02 6.82 7.98
N GLU A 269 17.48 7.63 7.03
CA GLU A 269 16.74 8.80 6.52
C GLU A 269 15.63 8.42 5.54
N CYS A 270 15.61 7.19 5.01
CA CYS A 270 14.56 6.77 4.09
C CYS A 270 13.24 6.51 4.84
N VAL A 271 12.18 7.16 4.38
CA VAL A 271 10.83 7.06 4.96
C VAL A 271 9.84 6.31 4.06
N ASN A 272 10.17 6.14 2.79
CA ASN A 272 9.32 5.42 1.84
C ASN A 272 10.15 4.80 0.72
N VAL A 273 9.87 3.54 0.39
CA VAL A 273 10.39 2.84 -0.78
C VAL A 273 9.22 2.54 -1.72
N SER A 274 9.36 2.96 -2.98
CA SER A 274 8.37 2.65 -4.02
C SER A 274 8.99 1.89 -5.19
N PHE A 275 8.18 1.10 -5.88
CA PHE A 275 8.53 0.31 -7.06
C PHE A 275 7.66 0.77 -8.21
N TRP A 276 8.25 0.90 -9.40
CA TRP A 276 7.67 1.52 -10.57
C TRP A 276 7.88 0.63 -11.79
N ILE A 277 6.86 0.48 -12.63
CA ILE A 277 6.89 -0.34 -13.84
C ILE A 277 6.20 0.40 -14.99
N THR A 278 6.59 0.15 -16.24
CA THR A 278 5.85 0.68 -17.40
C THR A 278 4.61 -0.16 -17.67
N ASP A 279 3.58 0.41 -18.30
CA ASP A 279 2.40 -0.38 -18.71
C ASP A 279 2.78 -1.51 -19.69
N GLU A 280 3.76 -1.29 -20.58
CA GLU A 280 4.26 -2.31 -21.51
C GLU A 280 4.91 -3.49 -20.77
N ASP A 281 5.79 -3.20 -19.80
CA ASP A 281 6.47 -4.25 -19.03
C ASP A 281 5.51 -4.98 -18.10
N LEU A 282 4.55 -4.27 -17.50
CA LEU A 282 3.51 -4.86 -16.66
C LEU A 282 2.63 -5.84 -17.47
N ALA A 283 2.13 -5.40 -18.63
CA ALA A 283 1.33 -6.26 -19.51
C ALA A 283 2.11 -7.47 -20.04
N ALA A 284 3.43 -7.34 -20.21
CA ALA A 284 4.31 -8.43 -20.63
C ALA A 284 4.86 -9.29 -19.47
N GLY A 285 4.54 -8.98 -18.21
CA GLY A 285 5.08 -9.67 -17.03
C GLY A 285 6.59 -9.51 -16.84
N ARG A 286 7.20 -8.45 -17.38
CA ARG A 286 8.65 -8.17 -17.33
C ARG A 286 9.05 -7.42 -16.06
N PHE A 287 8.95 -8.10 -14.93
CA PHE A 287 9.27 -7.53 -13.61
C PHE A 287 10.77 -7.25 -13.38
N ASP A 288 11.65 -7.72 -14.27
CA ASP A 288 13.09 -7.44 -14.26
C ASP A 288 13.43 -5.98 -14.62
N ARG A 289 12.46 -5.22 -15.13
CA ARG A 289 12.59 -3.80 -15.54
C ARG A 289 12.01 -2.81 -14.55
N VAL A 290 11.53 -3.30 -13.40
CA VAL A 290 11.05 -2.45 -12.32
C VAL A 290 12.17 -1.52 -11.86
N ARG A 291 11.78 -0.30 -11.49
CA ARG A 291 12.65 0.71 -10.88
C ARG A 291 12.17 1.00 -9.47
N HIS A 292 13.06 1.35 -8.54
CA HIS A 292 12.64 1.89 -7.26
C HIS A 292 12.70 3.42 -7.22
N GLY A 293 12.06 3.98 -6.20
CA GLY A 293 12.21 5.34 -5.75
C GLY A 293 12.33 5.38 -4.22
N PHE A 294 12.87 6.47 -3.69
CA PHE A 294 13.00 6.70 -2.24
C PHE A 294 12.55 8.10 -1.87
N GLU A 295 11.87 8.21 -0.75
CA GLU A 295 11.66 9.48 -0.05
C GLU A 295 12.56 9.50 1.19
N VAL A 296 13.12 10.67 1.49
CA VAL A 296 13.99 10.91 2.65
C VAL A 296 13.43 12.01 3.55
N ALA A 297 13.61 11.87 4.87
CA ALA A 297 13.13 12.81 5.90
C ALA A 297 13.93 14.13 5.99
#